data_AF-A0A967SU33-F1
#
_entry.id   AF-A0A967SU33-F1
#
_cell.length_a   1.000
_cell.length_b   1.000
_cell.length_c   1.000
_cell.angle_alpha   90.00
_cell.angle_beta   90.00
_cell.angle_gamma   90.00
#
_symmetry.space_group_name_H-M   'P 1'
#
loop_
_entity.id
_entity.type
_entity.pdbx_description
1 polymer ?
#
loop_
_entity_poly.entity_id
_entity_poly.type
_entity_poly.pdbx_seq_one_letter_code
_entity_poly.pdbx_strand_id
1 'polypeptide(L)' 'LSVYYGDFLAVRNINLNVQKKKITALIGPSGCGKSTVLRAFNRMNDLIPIASTTGKVLFHGKNIYDEG' A
#
# COMPACT_ATOMS: atom_id res chain seq x y z
N LEU A 1 6.97 -2.89 -0.06
CA LEU A 1 5.78 -2.76 -0.93
C LEU A 1 6.03 -1.66 -1.95
N SER A 2 5.79 -1.92 -3.23
CA SER A 2 5.76 -0.91 -4.28
C SER A 2 4.37 -0.89 -4.93
N VAL A 3 3.92 0.28 -5.35
CA VAL A 3 2.61 0.47 -6.02
C VAL A 3 2.83 1.28 -7.30
N TYR A 4 2.32 0.74 -8.39
CA TYR A 4 2.41 1.30 -9.73
C TYR A 4 1.01 1.68 -10.24
N TYR A 5 0.95 2.71 -11.08
CA TYR A 5 -0.20 3.01 -11.92
C TYR A 5 0.29 3.10 -13.37
N GLY A 6 0.11 2.04 -14.15
CA GLY A 6 0.84 1.83 -15.40
C GLY A 6 2.34 1.78 -15.14
N ASP A 7 3.11 2.55 -15.91
CA ASP A 7 4.57 2.65 -15.75
C ASP A 7 5.01 3.57 -14.60
N PHE A 8 4.07 4.31 -13.99
CA PHE A 8 4.38 5.27 -12.93
C PHE A 8 4.48 4.58 -11.56
N LEU A 9 5.68 4.58 -10.99
CA LEU A 9 5.95 4.09 -9.63
C LEU A 9 5.54 5.12 -8.57
N ALA A 10 4.29 5.05 -8.12
CA ALA A 10 3.70 5.99 -7.17
C ALA A 10 4.19 5.81 -5.71
N VAL A 11 4.51 4.58 -5.31
CA VAL A 11 5.10 4.27 -4.00
C VAL A 11 6.27 3.33 -4.23
N ARG A 12 7.47 3.73 -3.81
CA ARG A 12 8.70 2.97 -4.02
C ARG A 12 9.13 2.27 -2.74
N ASN A 13 9.07 0.94 -2.75
CA ASN A 13 9.65 0.05 -1.73
C ASN A 13 9.47 0.49 -0.27
N ILE A 14 8.24 0.83 0.13
CA ILE A 14 7.95 1.17 1.51
C ILE A 14 8.03 -0.08 2.40
N ASN A 15 8.65 0.06 3.57
CA ASN A 15 8.63 -0.91 4.65
C ASN A 15 8.07 -0.22 5.90
N LEU A 16 6.86 -0.60 6.31
CA LEU A 16 6.15 0.02 7.42
C LEU A 16 5.56 -1.06 8.33
N ASN A 17 5.72 -0.90 9.63
CA ASN A 17 5.07 -1.71 10.64
C ASN A 17 4.03 -0.87 11.41
N VAL A 18 2.77 -1.29 11.39
CA VAL A 18 1.67 -0.60 12.09
C VAL A 18 1.36 -1.36 13.39
N GLN A 19 1.54 -0.69 14.52
CA GLN A 19 1.38 -1.33 15.82
C GLN A 19 -0.10 -1.48 16.21
N LYS A 20 -0.46 -2.65 16.73
CA LYS A 20 -1.82 -2.94 17.22
C LYS A 20 -2.17 -1.97 18.36
N LYS A 21 -3.40 -1.42 18.33
CA LYS A 21 -3.93 -0.46 19.32
C LYS A 21 -3.11 0.84 19.44
N LYS A 22 -2.44 1.27 18.37
CA LYS A 22 -1.77 2.59 18.33
C LYS A 22 -2.29 3.44 17.17
N ILE A 23 -2.45 4.73 17.45
CA ILE A 23 -2.71 5.73 16.42
C ILE A 23 -1.43 5.88 15.59
N THR A 24 -1.54 5.72 14.28
CA THR A 24 -0.45 5.89 13.32
C THR A 24 -0.89 6.93 12.29
N ALA A 25 -0.12 8.00 12.12
CA ALA A 25 -0.41 9.05 11.16
C ALA A 25 0.56 8.97 9.96
N LEU A 26 0.03 9.06 8.75
CA LEU A 26 0.81 9.24 7.52
C LEU A 26 0.79 10.73 7.15
N ILE A 27 1.93 11.42 7.29
CA ILE A 27 2.05 12.88 7.08
C ILE A 27 3.07 13.14 5.97
N GLY A 28 2.78 14.13 5.12
CA GLY A 28 3.66 14.55 4.02
C GLY A 28 2.94 15.46 3.01
N PRO A 29 3.67 16.09 2.08
CA PRO A 29 3.12 17.04 1.10
C PRO A 29 2.15 16.38 0.11
N SER A 30 1.38 17.18 -0.64
CA SER A 30 0.51 16.64 -1.69
C SER A 30 1.31 15.83 -2.71
N GLY A 31 0.73 14.74 -3.23
CA GLY A 31 1.39 13.86 -4.21
C GLY A 31 2.45 12.91 -3.65
N CYS A 32 2.81 12.96 -2.36
CA CYS A 32 3.86 12.10 -1.79
C CYS A 32 3.47 10.62 -1.57
N GLY A 33 2.32 10.17 -2.06
CA GLY A 33 1.91 8.75 -2.01
C GLY A 33 1.12 8.28 -0.78
N LYS A 34 0.74 9.17 0.15
CA LYS A 34 -0.03 8.80 1.38
C LYS A 34 -1.28 7.98 1.07
N SER A 35 -2.16 8.52 0.21
CA SER A 35 -3.41 7.84 -0.15
C SER A 35 -3.16 6.55 -0.94
N THR A 36 -2.06 6.48 -1.69
CA THR A 36 -1.65 5.25 -2.40
C THR A 36 -1.25 4.15 -1.42
N VAL A 37 -0.48 4.46 -0.38
CA VAL A 37 -0.15 3.52 0.70
C VAL A 37 -1.41 3.05 1.42
N LEU A 38 -2.30 3.97 1.78
CA LEU A 38 -3.55 3.63 2.48
C LEU A 38 -4.46 2.72 1.64
N ARG A 39 -4.60 3.02 0.34
CA ARG A 39 -5.35 2.17 -0.61
C ARG A 39 -4.74 0.78 -0.73
N ALA A 40 -3.41 0.67 -0.67
CA ALA A 40 -2.75 -0.62 -0.73
C ALA A 40 -3.01 -1.51 0.51
N PHE A 41 -3.39 -0.92 1.66
CA PHE A 41 -3.73 -1.70 2.86
C PHE A 41 -5.14 -2.28 2.83
N ASN A 42 -6.10 -1.57 2.24
CA ASN A 42 -7.48 -2.05 2.09
C ASN A 42 -7.78 -2.59 0.68
N ARG A 43 -6.74 -2.79 -0.13
CA ARG A 43 -6.82 -3.29 -1.52
C ARG A 43 -7.69 -2.45 -2.46
N MET A 44 -7.92 -1.18 -2.15
CA MET A 44 -8.69 -0.29 -3.04
C MET A 44 -7.99 -0.03 -4.39
N ASN A 45 -6.68 -0.25 -4.47
CA ASN A 45 -5.95 -0.19 -5.74
C ASN A 45 -6.40 -1.28 -6.73
N ASP A 46 -6.91 -2.43 -6.27
CA ASP A 46 -7.33 -3.53 -7.15
C ASP A 46 -8.54 -3.13 -8.03
N LEU A 47 -9.27 -2.10 -7.63
CA LEU A 47 -10.38 -1.51 -8.39
C LEU A 47 -9.90 -0.58 -9.51
N ILE A 48 -8.60 -0.33 -9.62
CA ILE A 48 -7.98 0.56 -10.61
C ILE A 48 -7.25 -0.33 -11.62
N PRO A 49 -7.72 -0.46 -12.88
CA PRO A 49 -7.19 -1.44 -13.83
C PRO A 49 -5.69 -1.32 -14.14
N ILE A 50 -5.16 -0.10 -14.08
CA ILE A 50 -3.74 0.17 -14.34
C ILE A 50 -2.88 -0.03 -13.09
N ALA A 51 -3.48 -0.31 -11.93
CA ALA A 51 -2.73 -0.44 -10.70
C ALA A 51 -2.12 -1.85 -10.59
N SER A 52 -0.85 -1.91 -10.22
CA SER A 52 -0.19 -3.15 -9.87
C SER A 52 0.68 -2.93 -8.62
N THR A 53 0.91 -4.01 -7.87
CA THR A 53 1.70 -3.95 -6.64
C THR A 53 2.76 -5.04 -6.63
N THR A 54 3.88 -4.77 -5.96
CA THR A 54 4.90 -5.77 -5.68
C THR A 54 5.30 -5.75 -4.21
N GLY A 55 5.69 -6.91 -3.68
CA GLY A 55 5.95 -7.10 -2.25
C GLY A 55 4.71 -7.61 -1.51
N LYS A 56 4.63 -7.31 -0.22
CA LYS A 56 3.65 -7.92 0.69
C LYS A 56 3.03 -6.87 1.61
N VAL A 57 1.77 -7.08 1.97
CA VAL A 57 1.10 -6.41 3.08
C VAL A 57 0.54 -7.49 4.00
N LEU A 58 1.14 -7.62 5.19
CA LEU A 58 0.78 -8.67 6.13
C LEU A 58 -0.30 -8.18 7.08
N PHE A 59 -1.47 -8.81 7.04
CA PHE A 59 -2.55 -8.60 8.00
C PHE A 59 -2.77 -9.91 8.78
N HIS A 60 -2.59 -9.85 10.10
CA HIS A 60 -2.61 -11.05 10.96
C HIS A 60 -1.69 -12.18 10.47
N GLY A 61 -0.53 -11.84 9.92
CA GLY A 61 0.46 -12.80 9.43
C GLY A 61 0.16 -13.37 8.03
N LYS A 62 -1.01 -13.10 7.45
CA LYS A 62 -1.34 -13.47 6.07
C LYS A 62 -1.10 -12.29 5.14
N ASN A 63 -0.44 -12.52 4.00
CA ASN A 63 -0.34 -11.48 2.99
C ASN A 63 -1.71 -11.29 2.33
N ILE A 64 -2.22 -10.07 2.32
CA ILE A 64 -3.53 -9.77 1.75
C ILE A 64 -3.56 -9.86 0.22
N TYR A 65 -2.39 -9.89 -0.43
CA TYR A 65 -2.23 -10.03 -1.87
C TYR A 65 -1.96 -11.46 -2.35
N ASP A 66 -1.79 -12.42 -1.43
CA ASP A 66 -1.71 -13.83 -1.83
C ASP A 66 -3.08 -14.26 -2.36
N GLU A 67 -3.09 -15.07 -3.43
CA GLU A 67 -4.32 -15.69 -3.94
C GLU A 67 -4.98 -16.50 -2.82
N GLY A 68 -6.31 -16.35 -2.71
CA GLY A 68 -7.13 -17.00 -1.69
C GLY A 68 -7.30 -18.49 -1.96
#